data_AF-A0A5D4S2J4-F1
#
_entry.id   AF-A0A5D4S2J4-F1
#
_cell.length_a   1.000
_cell.length_b   1.000
_cell.length_c   1.000
_cell.angle_alpha   90.00
_cell.angle_beta   90.00
_cell.angle_gamma   90.00
#
_symmetry.space_group_name_H-M   'P 1'
#
loop_
_entity.id
_entity.type
_entity.pdbx_description
1 polymer ?
#
loop_
_entity_poly.entity_id
_entity_poly.type
_entity_poly.pdbx_seq_one_letter_code
_entity_poly.pdbx_strand_id
1 'polypeptide(L)'
;MTPNELFEKYQYLVKNTAYAMFGDPEKFARKKNMDLDDILQHGRIGLWDSCNKYRESKGRQFKSYAISRIRWGISQGVEKDSKLFSFKGRRDNGKLTYEFKKAYDNRVGSLDDQLNTNDTESNVSTYHDVVGNGYNLEQEVIDNEYYAYIENNLSEQMLDIIKMKADGHPCEVMGKKYGVSRERVRQKIVQMRKHLANEHYWEGVSV
;
A
#
# COMPACT_ATOMS: atom_id res chain seq x y z
N MET A 1 -40.52 3.43 20.43
CA MET A 1 -39.86 4.35 19.49
C MET A 1 -39.13 3.53 18.44
N THR A 2 -39.20 3.93 17.18
CA THR A 2 -38.43 3.32 16.10
C THR A 2 -36.94 3.70 16.20
N PRO A 3 -36.02 2.95 15.57
CA PRO A 3 -34.60 3.32 15.52
C PRO A 3 -34.35 4.72 14.94
N ASN A 4 -35.13 5.12 13.92
CA ASN A 4 -35.04 6.45 13.30
C ASN A 4 -35.45 7.55 14.28
N GLU A 5 -36.57 7.40 14.98
CA GLU A 5 -37.01 8.36 16.01
C GLU A 5 -35.97 8.51 17.12
N LEU A 6 -35.36 7.40 17.56
CA LEU A 6 -34.29 7.44 18.56
C LEU A 6 -33.06 8.19 18.02
N PHE A 7 -32.69 7.95 16.76
CA PHE A 7 -31.54 8.61 16.15
C PHE A 7 -31.76 10.13 16.07
N GLU A 8 -32.88 10.56 15.50
CA GLU A 8 -33.21 11.98 15.36
C GLU A 8 -33.28 12.70 16.71
N LYS A 9 -33.86 12.05 17.72
CA LYS A 9 -33.97 12.60 19.08
C LYS A 9 -32.62 12.74 19.78
N TYR A 10 -31.68 11.82 19.55
CA TYR A 10 -30.45 11.71 20.33
C TYR A 10 -29.15 12.02 19.55
N GLN A 11 -29.23 12.44 18.29
CA GLN A 11 -28.06 12.82 17.48
C GLN A 11 -27.17 13.88 18.14
N TYR A 12 -27.76 14.79 18.91
CA TYR A 12 -27.04 15.82 19.67
C TYR A 12 -26.05 15.24 20.70
N LEU A 13 -26.29 14.00 21.17
CA LEU A 13 -25.37 13.31 22.08
C LEU A 13 -24.01 13.06 21.46
N VAL A 14 -23.93 12.94 20.13
CA VAL A 14 -22.66 12.70 19.43
C VAL A 14 -21.70 13.86 19.65
N LYS A 15 -22.14 15.09 19.36
CA LYS A 15 -21.35 16.31 19.58
C LYS A 15 -20.98 16.44 21.06
N ASN A 16 -21.96 16.36 21.96
CA ASN A 16 -21.70 16.49 23.40
C ASN A 16 -20.71 15.45 23.92
N THR A 17 -20.78 14.21 23.43
CA THR A 17 -19.87 13.14 23.81
C THR A 17 -18.45 13.41 23.30
N ALA A 18 -18.31 13.87 22.05
CA ALA A 18 -17.00 14.21 21.49
C ALA A 18 -16.31 15.35 22.27
N TYR A 19 -17.03 16.44 22.57
CA TYR A 19 -16.49 17.52 23.40
C TYR A 19 -16.16 17.05 24.83
N ALA A 20 -16.99 16.19 25.43
CA ALA A 20 -16.69 15.63 26.74
C ALA A 20 -15.48 14.67 26.74
N MET A 21 -15.18 14.01 25.62
CA MET A 21 -14.03 13.11 25.51
C MET A 21 -12.71 13.87 25.35
N PHE A 22 -12.71 14.96 24.59
CA PHE A 22 -11.46 15.58 24.13
C PHE A 22 -11.28 17.03 24.55
N GLY A 23 -12.31 17.69 25.08
CA GLY A 23 -12.35 19.13 25.31
C GLY A 23 -12.47 19.91 24.00
N ASP A 24 -11.46 19.77 23.14
CA ASP A 24 -11.40 20.32 21.78
C ASP A 24 -11.28 19.16 20.76
N PRO A 25 -12.41 18.64 20.26
CA PRO A 25 -12.41 17.54 19.31
C PRO A 25 -11.81 17.93 17.96
N GLU A 26 -11.82 19.20 17.57
CA GLU A 26 -11.28 19.68 16.31
C GLU A 26 -9.75 19.65 16.33
N LYS A 27 -9.14 20.13 17.43
CA LYS A 27 -7.70 19.99 17.65
C LYS A 27 -7.26 18.54 17.74
N PHE A 28 -8.06 17.68 18.38
CA PHE A 28 -7.79 16.25 18.43
C PHE A 28 -7.85 15.60 17.04
N ALA A 29 -8.85 15.96 16.22
CA ALA A 29 -9.00 15.48 14.84
C ALA A 29 -7.79 15.86 14.00
N ARG A 30 -7.38 17.14 14.01
CA ARG A 30 -6.18 17.61 13.28
C ARG A 30 -4.92 16.85 13.65
N LYS A 31 -4.71 16.59 14.96
CA LYS A 31 -3.57 15.78 15.43
C LYS A 31 -3.61 14.33 14.91
N LYS A 32 -4.78 13.88 14.47
CA LYS A 32 -5.02 12.56 13.91
C LYS A 32 -5.16 12.56 12.39
N ASN A 33 -4.83 13.67 11.71
CA ASN A 33 -5.02 13.82 10.27
C ASN A 33 -6.47 13.51 9.85
N MET A 34 -7.43 13.97 10.65
CA MET A 34 -8.86 13.82 10.43
C MET A 34 -9.55 15.17 10.64
N ASP A 35 -10.77 15.28 10.14
CA ASP A 35 -11.63 16.42 10.38
C ASP A 35 -12.59 16.17 11.55
N LEU A 36 -13.18 17.25 12.07
CA LEU A 36 -14.18 17.14 13.12
C LEU A 36 -15.37 16.28 12.67
N ASP A 37 -15.80 16.41 11.41
CA ASP A 37 -16.95 15.65 10.93
C ASP A 37 -16.66 14.14 10.87
N ASP A 38 -15.42 13.71 10.63
CA ASP A 38 -15.04 12.29 10.69
C ASP A 38 -15.26 11.71 12.09
N ILE A 39 -14.83 12.45 13.12
CA ILE A 39 -15.06 12.07 14.53
C ILE A 39 -16.55 11.98 14.81
N LEU A 40 -17.32 12.99 14.38
CA LEU A 40 -18.77 13.00 14.60
C LEU A 40 -19.44 11.86 13.83
N GLN A 41 -18.99 11.53 12.62
CA GLN A 41 -19.53 10.45 11.81
C GLN A 41 -19.33 9.09 12.48
N HIS A 42 -18.13 8.80 13.02
CA HIS A 42 -17.90 7.60 13.82
C HIS A 42 -18.80 7.53 15.07
N GLY A 43 -19.03 8.68 15.72
CA GLY A 43 -19.98 8.77 16.83
C GLY A 43 -21.43 8.52 16.39
N ARG A 44 -21.85 9.03 15.23
CA ARG A 44 -23.17 8.77 14.63
C ARG A 44 -23.36 7.29 14.32
N ILE A 45 -22.32 6.61 13.80
CA ILE A 45 -22.33 5.15 13.59
C ILE A 45 -22.59 4.44 14.92
N GLY A 46 -21.86 4.79 15.99
CA GLY A 46 -22.05 4.21 17.32
C GLY A 46 -23.44 4.47 17.92
N LEU A 47 -24.01 5.65 17.66
CA LEU A 47 -25.39 5.97 18.05
C LEU A 47 -26.40 5.13 17.28
N TRP A 48 -26.28 5.05 15.95
CA TRP A 48 -27.16 4.25 15.10
C TRP A 48 -27.16 2.77 15.51
N ASP A 49 -25.97 2.26 15.82
CA ASP A 49 -25.77 0.92 16.34
C ASP A 49 -26.55 0.69 17.66
N SER A 50 -26.61 1.73 18.49
CA SER A 50 -27.37 1.71 19.75
C SER A 50 -28.87 1.73 19.52
N CYS A 51 -29.36 2.54 18.56
CA CYS A 51 -30.77 2.59 18.18
C CYS A 51 -31.30 1.21 17.77
N ASN A 52 -30.50 0.43 17.04
CA ASN A 52 -30.87 -0.91 16.57
C ASN A 52 -30.80 -1.99 17.65
N LYS A 53 -29.86 -1.87 18.61
CA LYS A 53 -29.55 -2.95 19.58
C LYS A 53 -30.11 -2.72 20.98
N TYR A 54 -30.62 -1.53 21.26
CA TYR A 54 -31.15 -1.19 22.58
C TYR A 54 -32.37 -2.03 22.93
N ARG A 55 -32.44 -2.47 24.19
CA ARG A 55 -33.57 -3.20 24.76
C ARG A 55 -33.94 -2.58 26.10
N GLU A 56 -35.13 -2.00 26.17
CA GLU A 56 -35.63 -1.32 27.38
C GLU A 56 -35.81 -2.28 28.57
N SER A 57 -36.11 -3.56 28.30
CA SER A 57 -36.24 -4.60 29.32
C SER A 57 -34.99 -4.82 30.19
N LYS A 58 -33.82 -4.29 29.79
CA LYS A 58 -32.58 -4.36 30.56
C LYS A 58 -32.44 -3.23 31.61
N GLY A 59 -33.46 -2.38 31.77
CA GLY A 59 -33.55 -1.40 32.87
C GLY A 59 -32.58 -0.22 32.81
N ARG A 60 -31.75 -0.11 31.76
CA ARG A 60 -30.81 1.00 31.57
C ARG A 60 -31.41 2.03 30.61
N GLN A 61 -31.41 3.30 30.98
CA GLN A 61 -31.86 4.39 30.09
C GLN A 61 -31.07 4.42 28.77
N PHE A 62 -31.77 4.66 27.65
CA PHE A 62 -31.17 4.74 26.31
C PHE A 62 -29.98 5.70 26.24
N LYS A 63 -30.12 6.92 26.78
CA LYS A 63 -29.05 7.94 26.79
C LYS A 63 -27.75 7.39 27.38
N SER A 64 -27.84 6.72 28.54
CA SER A 64 -26.68 6.13 29.22
C SER A 64 -26.07 4.98 28.41
N TYR A 65 -26.88 4.17 27.74
CA TYR A 65 -26.41 3.10 26.87
C TYR A 65 -25.71 3.64 25.61
N ALA A 66 -26.33 4.59 24.92
CA ALA A 66 -25.84 5.21 23.70
C ALA A 66 -24.51 5.92 23.91
N ILE A 67 -24.33 6.68 25.01
CA ILE A 67 -23.08 7.40 25.28
C ILE A 67 -21.86 6.44 25.30
N SER A 68 -21.97 5.27 25.93
CA SER A 68 -20.88 4.28 25.95
C SER A 68 -20.53 3.78 24.54
N ARG A 69 -21.54 3.58 23.68
CA ARG A 69 -21.38 3.11 22.31
C ARG A 69 -20.85 4.19 21.37
N ILE A 70 -21.28 5.44 21.54
CA ILE A 70 -20.74 6.60 20.82
C ILE A 70 -19.24 6.73 21.11
N ARG A 71 -18.85 6.69 22.40
CA ARG A 71 -17.43 6.73 22.80
C ARG A 71 -16.62 5.63 22.13
N TRP A 72 -17.13 4.41 22.15
CA TRP A 72 -16.48 3.26 21.52
C TRP A 72 -16.36 3.43 20.00
N GLY A 73 -17.44 3.86 19.34
CA GLY A 73 -17.47 4.12 17.89
C GLY A 73 -16.42 5.14 17.48
N ILE A 74 -16.34 6.26 18.19
CA ILE A 74 -15.31 7.29 17.97
C ILE A 74 -13.91 6.71 18.15
N SER A 75 -13.63 6.05 19.28
CA SER A 75 -12.29 5.53 19.55
C SER A 75 -11.83 4.49 18.53
N GLN A 76 -12.72 3.59 18.12
CA GLN A 76 -12.39 2.55 17.13
C GLN A 76 -12.27 3.11 15.72
N GLY A 77 -13.15 4.05 15.34
CA GLY A 77 -13.08 4.71 14.03
C GLY A 77 -11.79 5.49 13.87
N VAL A 78 -11.48 6.36 14.84
CA VAL A 78 -10.22 7.13 14.85
C VAL A 78 -9.01 6.19 14.82
N GLU A 79 -8.98 5.12 15.62
CA GLU A 79 -7.83 4.20 15.60
C GLU A 79 -7.62 3.50 14.26
N LYS A 80 -8.71 3.25 13.53
CA LYS A 80 -8.68 2.56 12.24
C LYS A 80 -8.30 3.51 11.11
N ASP A 81 -8.95 4.68 11.06
CA ASP A 81 -8.93 5.55 9.89
C ASP A 81 -7.90 6.69 10.02
N SER A 82 -7.35 6.95 11.22
CA SER A 82 -6.29 7.96 11.41
C SER A 82 -4.89 7.52 10.95
N LYS A 83 -4.73 6.33 10.37
CA LYS A 83 -3.42 5.73 10.07
C LYS A 83 -3.20 5.72 8.56
N LEU A 84 -2.04 6.22 8.12
CA LEU A 84 -1.63 6.20 6.71
C LEU A 84 -1.36 4.77 6.22
N PHE A 85 -0.78 3.94 7.08
CA PHE A 85 -0.51 2.53 6.80
C PHE A 85 -1.21 1.62 7.81
N SER A 86 -1.94 0.63 7.29
CA SER A 86 -2.60 -0.39 8.11
C SER A 86 -1.63 -1.53 8.43
N PHE A 87 -1.19 -1.62 9.69
CA PHE A 87 -0.34 -2.72 10.16
C PHE A 87 -1.15 -3.78 10.91
N LYS A 88 -1.00 -5.05 10.51
CA LYS A 88 -1.41 -6.22 11.31
C LYS A 88 -0.24 -6.65 12.22
N GLY A 89 0.17 -5.78 13.15
CA GLY A 89 1.19 -6.11 14.16
C GLY A 89 0.62 -6.92 15.33
N ARG A 90 1.49 -7.58 16.11
CA ARG A 90 1.13 -8.14 17.42
C ARG A 90 0.58 -7.00 18.30
N ARG A 91 -0.67 -7.11 18.70
CA ARG A 91 -1.34 -6.16 19.61
C ARG A 91 -1.21 -6.71 21.02
N ASP A 92 -0.63 -5.93 21.93
CA ASP A 92 -0.70 -6.23 23.36
C ASP A 92 -1.91 -5.48 23.94
N ASN A 93 -2.86 -6.21 24.53
CA ASN A 93 -4.14 -5.66 25.00
C ASN A 93 -4.87 -4.77 23.97
N GLY A 94 -4.78 -5.13 22.69
CA GLY A 94 -5.42 -4.39 21.60
C GLY A 94 -4.70 -3.10 21.18
N LYS A 95 -3.60 -2.71 21.84
CA LYS A 95 -2.82 -1.52 21.51
C LYS A 95 -1.55 -1.89 20.73
N LEU A 96 -1.17 -1.03 19.79
CA LEU A 96 0.17 -1.06 19.20
C LEU A 96 1.18 -0.71 20.30
N THR A 97 2.32 -1.41 20.37
CA THR A 97 3.34 -1.12 21.38
C THR A 97 3.84 0.32 21.23
N TYR A 98 4.14 0.97 22.35
CA TYR A 98 4.54 2.37 22.39
C TYR A 98 5.74 2.67 21.49
N GLU A 99 6.73 1.78 21.46
CA GLU A 99 7.92 1.90 20.63
C GLU A 99 7.58 1.94 19.12
N PHE A 100 6.70 1.04 18.66
CA PHE A 100 6.25 1.04 17.27
C PHE A 100 5.47 2.30 16.90
N LYS A 101 4.58 2.75 17.78
CA LYS A 101 3.83 3.99 17.56
C LYS A 101 4.75 5.21 17.49
N LYS A 102 5.73 5.30 18.39
CA LYS A 102 6.74 6.37 18.40
C LYS A 102 7.60 6.35 17.14
N ALA A 103 7.98 5.16 16.67
CA ALA A 103 8.72 5.03 15.41
C ALA A 103 7.88 5.46 14.19
N TYR A 104 6.59 5.14 14.18
CA TYR A 104 5.67 5.55 13.11
C TYR A 104 5.45 7.07 13.08
N ASP A 105 5.05 7.66 14.21
CA ASP A 105 4.73 9.10 14.29
C ASP A 105 5.95 9.99 13.92
N ASN A 106 7.18 9.48 14.07
CA ASN A 106 8.42 10.21 13.79
C ASN A 106 9.05 9.92 12.40
N ARG A 107 8.52 8.98 11.61
CA ARG A 107 9.14 8.53 10.34
C ARG A 107 8.26 8.75 9.11
N VAL A 108 7.11 9.37 9.28
CA VAL A 108 6.20 9.71 8.16
C VAL A 108 6.35 11.20 7.88
N GLY A 109 6.72 11.55 6.65
CA GLY A 109 6.77 12.92 6.12
C GLY A 109 6.08 12.97 4.76
N SER A 110 5.75 14.17 4.29
CA SER A 110 5.19 14.39 2.96
C SER A 110 6.31 14.47 1.92
N LEU A 111 6.04 13.98 0.70
CA LEU A 111 6.96 14.23 -0.42
C LEU A 111 6.96 15.70 -0.85
N ASP A 112 5.89 16.44 -0.52
CA ASP A 112 5.77 17.87 -0.77
C ASP A 112 6.45 18.73 0.32
N ASP A 113 6.98 18.11 1.38
CA ASP A 113 7.71 18.85 2.41
C ASP A 113 8.98 19.47 1.79
N GLN A 114 9.23 20.75 2.10
CA GLN A 114 10.37 21.48 1.58
C GLN A 114 11.67 20.93 2.18
N LEU A 115 12.67 20.75 1.33
CA LEU A 115 14.04 20.50 1.75
C LEU A 115 14.64 21.84 2.21
N ASN A 116 15.41 21.79 3.31
CA ASN A 116 15.98 22.98 3.92
C ASN A 116 17.10 23.54 3.01
N THR A 117 16.73 24.40 2.07
CA THR A 117 17.67 25.07 1.16
C THR A 117 18.14 26.36 1.83
N ASN A 118 19.44 26.49 2.04
CA ASN A 118 20.03 27.73 2.53
C ASN A 118 19.66 28.91 1.62
N ASP A 119 18.77 29.78 2.10
CA ASP A 119 18.54 31.19 1.76
C ASP A 119 18.86 31.68 0.33
N THR A 120 18.38 30.98 -0.70
CA THR A 120 18.19 31.59 -2.02
C THR A 120 16.78 31.28 -2.49
N GLU A 121 15.93 32.32 -2.51
CA GLU A 121 14.47 32.30 -2.76
C GLU A 121 14.05 31.64 -4.10
N SER A 122 15.00 31.22 -4.93
CA SER A 122 14.78 30.82 -6.32
C SER A 122 14.75 29.31 -6.58
N ASN A 123 15.09 28.43 -5.62
CA ASN A 123 15.01 26.97 -5.81
C ASN A 123 14.53 26.27 -4.54
N VAL A 124 13.24 26.38 -4.24
CA VAL A 124 12.61 25.52 -3.22
C VAL A 124 12.50 24.11 -3.80
N SER A 125 13.36 23.19 -3.36
CA SER A 125 13.22 21.76 -3.70
C SER A 125 12.38 21.05 -2.64
N THR A 126 11.53 20.13 -3.10
CA THR A 126 10.75 19.23 -2.25
C THR A 126 11.44 17.87 -2.17
N TYR A 127 11.02 17.01 -1.23
CA TYR A 127 11.49 15.61 -1.24
C TYR A 127 11.16 14.92 -2.56
N HIS A 128 10.02 15.22 -3.19
CA HIS A 128 9.62 14.67 -4.49
C HIS A 128 10.68 14.92 -5.57
N ASP A 129 11.34 16.08 -5.57
CA ASP A 129 12.33 16.45 -6.59
C ASP A 129 13.65 15.68 -6.48
N VAL A 130 13.90 15.05 -5.32
CA VAL A 130 15.15 14.32 -5.03
C VAL A 130 14.96 12.80 -5.12
N VAL A 131 13.72 12.30 -5.11
CA VAL A 131 13.47 10.87 -5.29
C VAL A 131 13.87 10.46 -6.70
N GLY A 132 15.05 9.85 -6.81
CA GLY A 132 15.58 9.36 -8.08
C GLY A 132 14.69 8.27 -8.67
N ASN A 133 14.49 8.35 -9.98
CA ASN A 133 13.83 7.30 -10.73
C ASN A 133 14.79 6.12 -10.90
N GLY A 134 14.38 4.90 -10.54
CA GLY A 134 15.23 3.70 -10.63
C GLY A 134 15.50 3.20 -12.05
N TYR A 135 15.09 3.95 -13.07
CA TYR A 135 15.26 3.58 -14.47
C TYR A 135 16.70 3.89 -14.87
N ASN A 136 17.40 2.86 -15.32
CA ASN A 136 18.72 2.99 -15.90
C ASN A 136 18.60 2.98 -17.43
N LEU A 137 18.53 4.17 -18.03
CA LEU A 137 18.39 4.33 -19.48
C LEU A 137 19.58 3.70 -20.23
N GLU A 138 20.79 3.80 -19.68
CA GLU A 138 21.98 3.22 -20.30
C GLU A 138 21.86 1.70 -20.38
N GLN A 139 21.44 1.06 -19.29
CA GLN A 139 21.21 -0.38 -19.27
C GLN A 139 20.09 -0.78 -20.24
N GLU A 140 19.00 -0.02 -20.31
CA GLU A 140 17.89 -0.29 -21.23
C GLU A 140 18.34 -0.22 -22.70
N VAL A 141 19.15 0.78 -23.06
CA VAL A 141 19.70 0.91 -24.42
C VAL A 141 20.60 -0.27 -24.76
N ILE A 142 21.51 -0.63 -23.84
CA ILE A 142 22.39 -1.79 -24.00
C ILE A 142 21.57 -3.06 -24.19
N ASP A 143 20.60 -3.31 -23.31
CA ASP A 143 19.74 -4.49 -23.38
C ASP A 143 19.00 -4.57 -24.73
N ASN A 144 18.47 -3.44 -25.22
CA ASN A 144 17.79 -3.35 -26.52
C ASN A 144 18.72 -3.68 -27.70
N GLU A 145 19.97 -3.20 -27.68
CA GLU A 145 20.96 -3.56 -28.70
C GLU A 145 21.27 -5.07 -28.68
N TYR A 146 21.45 -5.65 -27.49
CA TYR A 146 21.63 -7.10 -27.33
C TYR A 146 20.42 -7.89 -27.86
N TYR A 147 19.19 -7.44 -27.57
CA TYR A 147 17.98 -8.08 -28.09
C TYR A 147 17.93 -8.04 -29.63
N ALA A 148 18.20 -6.89 -30.23
CA ALA A 148 18.24 -6.74 -31.69
C ALA A 148 19.29 -7.65 -32.33
N TYR A 149 20.47 -7.77 -31.72
CA TYR A 149 21.50 -8.70 -32.18
C TYR A 149 21.03 -10.17 -32.11
N ILE A 150 20.40 -10.59 -31.01
CA ILE A 150 19.86 -11.94 -30.89
C ILE A 150 18.77 -12.20 -31.94
N GLU A 151 17.86 -11.26 -32.18
CA GLU A 151 16.80 -11.40 -33.19
C GLU A 151 17.35 -11.55 -34.61
N ASN A 152 18.46 -10.87 -34.93
CA ASN A 152 19.08 -10.95 -36.26
C ASN A 152 19.89 -12.24 -36.49
N ASN A 153 20.47 -12.83 -35.45
CA ASN A 153 21.38 -13.99 -35.57
C ASN A 153 20.71 -15.33 -35.27
N LEU A 154 19.45 -15.33 -34.82
CA LEU A 154 18.78 -16.54 -34.38
C LEU A 154 17.52 -16.83 -35.20
N SER A 155 17.30 -18.11 -35.53
CA SER A 155 16.07 -18.53 -36.22
C SER A 155 14.82 -18.24 -35.37
N GLU A 156 13.69 -17.96 -36.03
CA GLU A 156 12.39 -17.71 -35.39
C GLU A 156 11.99 -18.80 -34.37
N GLN A 157 12.19 -20.08 -34.72
CA GLN A 157 11.95 -21.21 -33.80
C GLN A 157 12.76 -21.09 -32.51
N MET A 158 14.01 -20.63 -32.62
CA MET A 158 14.91 -20.55 -31.48
C MET A 158 14.63 -19.31 -30.62
N LEU A 159 14.27 -18.19 -31.23
CA LEU A 159 13.79 -17.00 -30.53
C LEU A 159 12.57 -17.32 -29.67
N ASP A 160 11.60 -18.06 -30.23
CA ASP A 160 10.42 -18.48 -29.47
C ASP A 160 10.77 -19.46 -28.33
N ILE A 161 11.71 -20.40 -28.53
CA ILE A 161 12.22 -21.27 -27.45
C ILE A 161 12.85 -20.46 -26.32
N ILE A 162 13.59 -19.39 -26.64
CA ILE A 162 14.23 -18.52 -25.64
C ILE A 162 13.20 -17.67 -24.91
N LYS A 163 12.25 -17.04 -25.62
CA LYS A 163 11.15 -16.27 -25.03
C LYS A 163 10.36 -17.15 -24.06
N MET A 164 9.94 -18.35 -24.49
CA MET A 164 9.29 -19.32 -23.61
C MET A 164 10.14 -19.72 -22.40
N LYS A 165 11.47 -19.77 -22.54
CA LYS A 165 12.37 -20.11 -21.44
C LYS A 165 12.52 -18.97 -20.43
N ALA A 166 12.56 -17.72 -20.90
CA ALA A 166 12.58 -16.52 -20.08
C ALA A 166 11.27 -16.38 -19.28
N ASP A 167 10.14 -16.72 -19.88
CA ASP A 167 8.83 -16.79 -19.24
C ASP A 167 8.70 -17.94 -18.23
N GLY A 168 9.76 -18.75 -18.05
CA GLY A 168 9.82 -19.82 -17.06
C GLY A 168 9.21 -21.15 -17.51
N HIS A 169 8.83 -21.31 -18.78
CA HIS A 169 8.25 -22.58 -19.24
C HIS A 169 9.27 -23.74 -19.19
N PRO A 170 8.83 -24.97 -18.84
CA PRO A 170 9.67 -26.15 -18.90
C PRO A 170 10.01 -26.56 -20.33
N CYS A 171 11.21 -27.14 -20.54
CA CYS A 171 11.66 -27.63 -21.86
C CYS A 171 10.74 -28.71 -22.46
N GLU A 172 9.92 -29.38 -21.64
CA GLU A 172 8.91 -30.36 -22.10
C GLU A 172 7.79 -29.71 -22.89
N VAL A 173 7.35 -28.52 -22.48
CA VAL A 173 6.30 -27.76 -23.16
C VAL A 173 6.80 -27.29 -24.53
N MET A 174 8.03 -26.77 -24.58
CA MET A 174 8.70 -26.38 -25.83
C MET A 174 8.90 -27.60 -26.74
N GLY A 175 9.29 -28.75 -26.16
CA GLY A 175 9.48 -29.99 -26.91
C GLY A 175 8.18 -30.46 -27.58
N LYS A 176 7.07 -30.44 -26.84
CA LYS A 176 5.73 -30.74 -27.38
C LYS A 176 5.33 -29.78 -28.51
N LYS A 177 5.56 -28.47 -28.34
CA LYS A 177 5.24 -27.44 -29.34
C LYS A 177 5.95 -27.68 -30.68
N TYR A 178 7.21 -28.12 -30.63
CA TYR A 178 8.05 -28.32 -31.81
C TYR A 178 8.22 -29.77 -32.25
N GLY A 179 7.51 -30.72 -31.63
CA GLY A 179 7.61 -32.14 -31.95
C GLY A 179 8.99 -32.75 -31.68
N VAL A 180 9.73 -32.23 -30.69
CA VAL A 180 11.09 -32.68 -30.33
C VAL A 180 11.17 -33.09 -28.85
N SER A 181 12.16 -33.89 -28.50
CA SER A 181 12.36 -34.29 -27.10
C SER A 181 12.80 -33.12 -26.21
N ARG A 182 12.47 -33.18 -24.91
CA ARG A 182 12.93 -32.24 -23.88
C ARG A 182 14.46 -32.04 -23.94
N GLU A 183 15.19 -33.14 -24.11
CA GLU A 183 16.66 -33.12 -24.16
C GLU A 183 17.17 -32.44 -25.44
N ARG A 184 16.47 -32.59 -26.57
CA ARG A 184 16.81 -31.87 -27.80
C ARG A 184 16.64 -30.36 -27.65
N VAL A 185 15.57 -29.91 -26.98
CA VAL A 185 15.39 -28.48 -26.63
C VAL A 185 16.52 -28.00 -25.73
N ARG A 186 16.88 -28.78 -24.69
CA ARG A 186 18.00 -28.45 -23.79
C ARG A 186 19.32 -28.31 -24.56
N GLN A 187 19.61 -29.24 -25.46
CA GLN A 187 20.81 -29.21 -26.30
C GLN A 187 20.85 -27.96 -27.18
N LYS A 188 19.74 -27.60 -27.84
CA LYS A 188 19.64 -26.37 -28.63
C LYS A 188 19.94 -25.12 -27.79
N ILE A 189 19.39 -25.01 -26.59
CA ILE A 189 19.68 -23.89 -25.66
C ILE A 189 21.17 -23.84 -25.30
N VAL A 190 21.80 -24.98 -25.01
CA VAL A 190 23.24 -25.02 -24.68
C VAL A 190 24.11 -24.62 -25.88
N GLN A 191 23.78 -25.11 -27.08
CA GLN A 191 24.51 -24.76 -28.31
C GLN A 191 24.43 -23.27 -28.60
N MET A 192 23.25 -22.68 -28.46
CA MET A 192 23.03 -21.25 -28.67
C MET A 192 23.79 -20.40 -27.66
N ARG A 193 23.80 -20.76 -26.36
CA ARG A 193 24.61 -20.05 -25.36
C ARG A 193 26.08 -20.01 -25.74
N LYS A 194 26.62 -21.11 -26.28
CA LYS A 194 28.01 -21.17 -26.77
C LYS A 194 28.23 -20.30 -28.00
N HIS A 195 27.27 -20.28 -28.92
CA HIS A 195 27.34 -19.46 -30.13
C HIS A 195 27.37 -17.97 -29.77
N LEU A 196 26.41 -17.50 -28.96
CA LEU A 196 26.36 -16.11 -28.49
C LEU A 196 27.59 -15.73 -27.64
N ALA A 197 28.09 -16.63 -26.79
CA ALA A 197 29.27 -16.36 -25.97
C ALA A 197 30.57 -16.27 -26.80
N ASN A 198 30.71 -17.08 -27.84
CA ASN A 198 31.91 -17.09 -28.67
C ASN A 198 32.02 -15.87 -29.59
N GLU A 199 30.88 -15.29 -30.01
CA GLU A 199 30.86 -14.09 -30.86
C GLU A 199 31.08 -12.80 -30.04
N HIS A 200 30.59 -12.73 -28.79
CA HIS A 200 30.86 -11.58 -27.90
C HIS A 200 32.26 -11.54 -27.28
N TYR A 201 33.03 -12.63 -27.28
CA TYR A 201 34.41 -12.63 -26.79
C TYR A 201 35.37 -11.80 -27.65
N TRP A 202 34.96 -11.36 -28.85
CA TRP A 202 35.78 -10.54 -29.76
C TRP A 202 35.58 -9.02 -29.59
N GLU A 203 34.61 -8.55 -28.80
CA GLU A 203 34.32 -7.12 -28.60
C GLU A 203 34.76 -6.57 -27.22
N GLY A 204 35.58 -7.33 -26.48
CA GLY A 204 36.36 -6.78 -25.36
C GLY A 204 35.58 -6.37 -24.10
N VAL A 205 34.29 -6.70 -23.98
CA VAL A 205 33.53 -6.51 -22.74
C VAL A 205 33.54 -7.82 -21.94
N SER A 206 34.55 -7.98 -21.11
CA SER A 206 34.55 -9.00 -20.05
C SER A 206 33.49 -8.63 -19.01
N VAL A 207 32.46 -9.47 -18.88
CA VAL A 207 31.57 -9.50 -17.71
C VAL A 207 32.31 -10.13 -16.52
#